data_AF-A0A0D9ZYZ7-F1
#
_entry.id   AF-A0A0D9ZYZ7-F1
#
_cell.length_a   1.000
_cell.length_b   1.000
_cell.length_c   1.000
_cell.angle_alpha   90.00
_cell.angle_beta   90.00
_cell.angle_gamma   90.00
#
_symmetry.space_group_name_H-M   'P 1'
#
loop_
_entity.id
_entity.type
_entity.pdbx_description
1 polymer ?
#
loop_
_entity_poly.entity_id
_entity_poly.type
_entity_poly.pdbx_seq_one_letter_code
_entity_poly.pdbx_strand_id
1 'polypeptide(L)'
;MRERVEFLHSLGLSNEDLAAYPLALGCSVRKNMVPVLDYLGKLGVRQDALPDLLRRYPQVLHASVVVDLAPVVKYLQGMDVRPHDVPRVLERYPELLGFKLEGTMSTSIAYLVGIGVARRQVGSVITRFPEVLGMRVGKIIKPFVEHLEGIGLQRLAIARIVEKKPYVLGFGLENKVKPNIEALLEFGVRKEALAFIVAQYPDILGIELRDKLAAQQSLFESSILVSSEDFGRVIERMPQAISLGRTAVLKHVNFLTSCGFLLSQVSKMVVACPQLLALNMDIMKMSFEYFQNEMERDLEELVEFPAFFTYGLESTVRPRHEMVAKKGFTCSLAWLLNCSDAKFDERMKYDTIGIEEMEVDNSFDTNTLSERVEDEVEDEDRDEDSDYDSTDDEFIE
;
A
#
# COMPACT_ATOMS: atom_id res chain seq x y z
N MET A 1 28.51 32.14 27.06
CA MET A 1 27.94 32.05 25.69
C MET A 1 28.84 31.26 24.75
N ARG A 2 30.13 31.61 24.59
CA ARG A 2 31.07 30.91 23.67
C ARG A 2 31.05 29.37 23.80
N GLU A 3 31.22 28.83 25.00
CA GLU A 3 31.15 27.38 25.29
C GLU A 3 29.86 26.71 24.78
N ARG A 4 28.70 27.39 24.90
CA ARG A 4 27.39 26.84 24.49
C ARG A 4 27.26 26.80 22.97
N VAL A 5 27.74 27.85 22.31
CA VAL A 5 27.75 27.96 20.84
C VAL A 5 28.68 26.89 20.25
N GLU A 6 29.91 26.77 20.77
CA GLU A 6 30.86 25.74 20.36
C GLU A 6 30.29 24.32 20.56
N PHE A 7 29.64 24.07 21.70
CA PHE A 7 29.00 22.78 21.96
C PHE A 7 27.86 22.49 20.98
N LEU A 8 26.95 23.43 20.73
CA LEU A 8 25.85 23.23 19.78
C LEU A 8 26.36 23.06 18.33
N HIS A 9 27.42 23.76 17.93
CA HIS A 9 28.10 23.51 16.66
C HIS A 9 28.73 22.12 16.60
N SER A 10 29.29 21.61 17.70
CA SER A 10 29.82 20.24 17.75
C SER A 10 28.74 19.16 17.58
N LEU A 11 27.47 19.51 17.80
CA LEU A 11 26.30 18.66 17.53
C LEU A 11 25.74 18.85 16.11
N GLY A 12 26.44 19.59 15.24
CA GLY A 12 26.03 19.83 13.85
C GLY A 12 25.01 20.95 13.64
N LEU A 13 24.70 21.77 14.65
CA LEU A 13 23.80 22.92 14.49
C LEU A 13 24.51 24.13 13.90
N SER A 14 23.89 24.79 12.94
CA SER A 14 24.40 25.99 12.28
C SER A 14 24.06 27.27 13.06
N ASN A 15 24.64 28.41 12.67
CA ASN A 15 24.23 29.71 13.24
C ASN A 15 22.76 30.05 12.90
N GLU A 16 22.25 29.58 11.76
CA GLU A 16 20.85 29.76 11.38
C GLU A 16 19.93 28.97 12.30
N ASP A 17 20.30 27.73 12.65
CA ASP A 17 19.57 26.90 13.61
C ASP A 17 19.50 27.58 14.99
N LEU A 18 20.63 28.15 15.43
CA LEU A 18 20.70 28.89 16.70
C LEU A 18 19.89 30.20 16.66
N ALA A 19 19.82 30.86 15.50
CA ALA A 19 18.99 32.05 15.31
C ALA A 19 17.50 31.70 15.27
N ALA A 20 17.13 30.53 14.76
CA ALA A 20 15.76 30.02 14.76
C ALA A 20 15.26 29.69 16.17
N TYR A 21 16.15 29.27 17.08
CA TYR A 21 15.80 29.06 18.48
C TYR A 21 16.89 29.57 19.46
N PRO A 22 16.97 30.91 19.69
CA PRO A 22 18.01 31.52 20.52
C PRO A 22 17.97 31.07 21.98
N LEU A 23 16.82 30.58 22.44
CA LEU A 23 16.65 30.07 23.81
C LEU A 23 17.58 28.88 24.10
N ALA A 24 17.99 28.09 23.11
CA ALA A 24 18.98 27.03 23.30
C ALA A 24 20.29 27.56 23.91
N LEU A 25 20.67 28.80 23.61
CA LEU A 25 21.86 29.45 24.19
C LEU A 25 21.68 29.78 25.68
N GLY A 26 20.46 29.72 26.21
CA GLY A 26 20.13 29.84 27.63
C GLY A 26 20.48 28.59 28.45
N CYS A 27 20.46 27.41 27.83
CA CYS A 27 20.70 26.12 28.49
C CYS A 27 22.14 25.96 28.99
N SER A 28 22.29 25.36 30.18
CA SER A 28 23.60 24.91 30.64
C SER A 28 24.02 23.67 29.88
N VAL A 29 25.24 23.67 29.30
CA VAL A 29 25.81 22.48 28.66
C VAL A 29 25.80 21.30 29.64
N ARG A 30 26.35 21.49 30.84
CA ARG A 30 26.50 20.41 31.83
C ARG A 30 25.21 20.01 32.54
N LYS A 31 24.33 20.98 32.85
CA LYS A 31 23.12 20.71 33.66
C LYS A 31 21.87 20.39 32.83
N ASN A 32 21.82 20.79 31.56
CA ASN A 32 20.65 20.62 30.71
C ASN A 32 20.99 19.77 29.48
N MET A 33 21.89 20.25 28.61
CA MET A 33 22.12 19.62 27.30
C MET A 33 22.73 18.22 27.43
N VAL A 34 23.83 18.06 28.17
CA VAL A 34 24.51 16.77 28.33
C VAL A 34 23.60 15.70 28.93
N PRO A 35 22.84 15.94 30.01
CA PRO A 35 21.89 14.95 30.52
C PRO A 35 20.82 14.52 29.50
N VAL A 36 20.27 15.46 28.72
CA VAL A 36 19.28 15.14 27.68
C VAL A 36 19.90 14.28 26.59
N LEU A 37 21.08 14.67 26.09
CA LEU A 37 21.76 13.95 25.01
C LEU A 37 22.25 12.56 25.46
N ASP A 38 22.78 12.43 26.68
CA ASP A 38 23.14 11.15 27.27
C ASP A 38 21.91 10.23 27.43
N TYR A 39 20.77 10.79 27.84
CA TYR A 39 19.53 10.04 27.92
C TYR A 39 19.05 9.56 26.54
N LEU A 40 19.01 10.45 25.53
CA LEU A 40 18.66 10.07 24.16
C LEU A 40 19.61 8.99 23.61
N GLY A 41 20.91 9.13 23.86
CA GLY A 41 21.91 8.12 23.50
C GLY A 41 21.69 6.78 24.19
N LYS A 42 21.31 6.75 25.47
CA LYS A 42 20.94 5.52 26.20
C LYS A 42 19.69 4.84 25.66
N LEU A 43 18.76 5.60 25.08
CA LEU A 43 17.60 5.05 24.38
C LEU A 43 17.96 4.47 23.01
N GLY A 44 19.17 4.75 22.51
CA GLY A 44 19.64 4.32 21.20
C GLY A 44 19.35 5.30 20.06
N VAL A 45 19.04 6.58 20.35
CA VAL A 45 18.94 7.61 19.32
C VAL A 45 20.31 7.78 18.67
N ARG A 46 20.35 7.71 17.34
CA ARG A 46 21.61 7.72 16.60
C ARG A 46 22.25 9.11 16.64
N GLN A 47 23.59 9.16 16.71
CA GLN A 47 24.31 10.43 16.80
C GLN A 47 24.13 11.31 15.56
N ASP A 48 24.06 10.70 14.37
CA ASP A 48 23.82 11.37 13.09
C ASP A 48 22.39 11.91 12.96
N ALA A 49 21.43 11.38 13.73
CA ALA A 49 20.05 11.87 13.77
C ALA A 49 19.83 13.03 14.76
N LEU A 50 20.76 13.27 15.69
CA LEU A 50 20.65 14.34 16.69
C LEU A 50 20.54 15.75 16.10
N PRO A 51 21.32 16.15 15.07
CA PRO A 51 21.19 17.48 14.49
C PRO A 51 19.76 17.75 14.00
N ASP A 52 19.17 16.82 13.24
CA ASP A 52 17.82 16.97 12.69
C ASP A 52 16.72 16.90 13.75
N LEU A 53 16.92 16.08 14.78
CA LEU A 53 16.05 16.05 15.95
C LEU A 53 16.05 17.40 16.65
N LEU A 54 17.22 17.98 16.88
CA LEU A 54 17.39 19.26 17.56
C LEU A 54 16.90 20.43 16.70
N ARG A 55 17.01 20.38 15.38
CA ARG A 55 16.43 21.39 14.48
C ARG A 55 14.90 21.42 14.55
N ARG A 56 14.26 20.25 14.59
CA ARG A 56 12.79 20.14 14.65
C ARG A 56 12.22 20.41 16.04
N TYR A 57 12.93 20.00 17.09
CA TYR A 57 12.45 20.14 18.48
C TYR A 57 13.55 20.63 19.43
N PRO A 58 14.10 21.85 19.24
CA PRO A 58 15.25 22.36 20.01
C PRO A 58 14.94 22.60 21.49
N GLN A 59 13.66 22.81 21.84
CA GLN A 59 13.19 22.93 23.21
C GLN A 59 13.45 21.68 24.06
N VAL A 60 13.73 20.51 23.46
CA VAL A 60 14.14 19.30 24.19
C VAL A 60 15.35 19.54 25.09
N LEU A 61 16.25 20.47 24.70
CA LEU A 61 17.44 20.81 25.47
C LEU A 61 17.13 21.51 26.80
N HIS A 62 15.92 22.04 26.98
CA HIS A 62 15.46 22.63 28.24
C HIS A 62 14.78 21.60 29.15
N ALA A 63 14.43 20.42 28.61
CA ALA A 63 13.64 19.44 29.31
C ALA A 63 14.42 18.75 30.44
N SER A 64 13.70 18.40 31.49
CA SER A 64 14.18 17.48 32.51
C SER A 64 14.03 16.04 32.04
N VAL A 65 15.13 15.29 32.05
CA VAL A 65 15.08 13.85 31.72
C VAL A 65 14.08 13.10 32.60
N VAL A 66 14.06 13.39 33.90
CA VAL A 66 13.25 12.64 34.87
C VAL A 66 11.78 13.06 34.85
N VAL A 67 11.52 14.36 34.68
CA VAL A 67 10.17 14.92 34.81
C VAL A 67 9.45 14.97 33.47
N ASP A 68 10.16 15.20 32.37
CA ASP A 68 9.54 15.43 31.06
C ASP A 68 9.77 14.23 30.12
N LEU A 69 11.03 13.84 29.89
CA LEU A 69 11.35 12.86 28.82
C LEU A 69 11.06 11.40 29.22
N ALA A 70 11.47 10.98 30.42
CA ALA A 70 11.30 9.61 30.87
C ALA A 70 9.84 9.17 31.00
N PRO A 71 8.90 10.03 31.46
CA PRO A 71 7.48 9.69 31.45
C PRO A 71 6.93 9.46 30.04
N VAL A 72 7.33 10.24 29.03
CA VAL A 72 6.91 10.02 27.63
C VAL A 72 7.43 8.68 27.12
N VAL A 73 8.69 8.35 27.37
CA VAL A 73 9.26 7.05 26.96
C VAL A 73 8.55 5.89 27.64
N LYS A 74 8.30 5.97 28.95
CA LYS A 74 7.53 4.96 29.68
C LYS A 74 6.11 4.82 29.15
N TYR A 75 5.49 5.93 28.76
CA TYR A 75 4.17 5.93 28.17
C TYR A 75 4.16 5.17 26.83
N LEU A 76 5.13 5.43 25.94
CA LEU A 76 5.28 4.70 24.68
C LEU A 76 5.46 3.20 24.92
N GLN A 77 6.34 2.82 25.86
CA GLN A 77 6.55 1.43 26.25
C GLN A 77 5.27 0.79 26.81
N GLY A 78 4.46 1.54 27.57
CA GLY A 78 3.16 1.11 28.06
C GLY A 78 2.09 0.94 26.97
N MET A 79 2.33 1.45 25.76
CA MET A 79 1.48 1.27 24.57
C MET A 79 2.02 0.16 23.64
N ASP A 80 2.84 -0.75 24.17
CA ASP A 80 3.51 -1.84 23.45
C ASP A 80 4.52 -1.39 22.39
N VAL A 81 5.03 -0.14 22.43
CA VAL A 81 6.20 0.25 21.65
C VAL A 81 7.43 -0.45 22.24
N ARG A 82 8.11 -1.28 21.45
CA ARG A 82 9.25 -2.07 21.94
C ARG A 82 10.40 -1.13 22.28
N PRO A 83 11.20 -1.40 23.33
CA PRO A 83 12.30 -0.52 23.73
C PRO A 83 13.29 -0.17 22.61
N HIS A 84 13.56 -1.10 21.69
CA HIS A 84 14.44 -0.87 20.53
C HIS A 84 13.79 -0.03 19.42
N ASP A 85 12.46 0.09 19.40
CA ASP A 85 11.71 0.92 18.44
C ASP A 85 11.51 2.36 18.93
N VAL A 86 11.63 2.61 20.24
CA VAL A 86 11.54 3.96 20.83
C VAL A 86 12.46 4.97 20.13
N PRO A 87 13.76 4.71 19.89
CA PRO A 87 14.62 5.70 19.22
C PRO A 87 14.11 6.05 17.83
N ARG A 88 13.60 5.06 17.05
CA ARG A 88 13.00 5.32 15.73
C ARG A 88 11.78 6.23 15.82
N VAL A 89 10.93 6.05 16.83
CA VAL A 89 9.76 6.92 17.08
C VAL A 89 10.21 8.36 17.38
N LEU A 90 11.20 8.53 18.26
CA LEU A 90 11.71 9.85 18.65
C LEU A 90 12.48 10.54 17.53
N GLU A 91 13.26 9.79 16.75
CA GLU A 91 13.93 10.27 15.55
C GLU A 91 12.92 10.71 14.50
N ARG A 92 11.80 10.02 14.34
CA ARG A 92 10.78 10.41 13.36
C ARG A 92 9.92 11.58 13.82
N TYR A 93 9.53 11.62 15.09
CA TYR A 93 8.62 12.66 15.61
C TYR A 93 9.03 13.16 16.99
N PRO A 94 10.10 13.98 17.07
CA PRO A 94 10.66 14.42 18.34
C PRO A 94 9.76 15.36 19.14
N GLU A 95 8.85 16.08 18.49
CA GLU A 95 7.86 16.95 19.12
C GLU A 95 6.96 16.20 20.10
N LEU A 96 6.84 14.88 19.95
CA LEU A 96 6.17 13.97 20.87
C LEU A 96 6.65 14.10 22.32
N LEU A 97 7.94 14.41 22.52
CA LEU A 97 8.52 14.61 23.86
C LEU A 97 7.94 15.84 24.58
N GLY A 98 7.31 16.75 23.86
CA GLY A 98 6.63 17.92 24.40
C GLY A 98 5.15 17.72 24.71
N PHE A 99 4.59 16.57 24.37
CA PHE A 99 3.16 16.32 24.55
C PHE A 99 2.83 15.92 25.98
N LYS A 100 1.66 16.38 26.43
CA LYS A 100 1.07 15.91 27.68
C LYS A 100 0.57 14.47 27.48
N LEU A 101 0.95 13.59 28.41
CA LEU A 101 0.55 12.17 28.40
C LEU A 101 -0.99 12.04 28.44
N GLU A 102 -1.63 12.84 29.30
CA GLU A 102 -3.07 12.99 29.35
C GLU A 102 -3.51 14.08 28.36
N GLY A 103 -4.35 13.69 27.40
CA GLY A 103 -4.86 14.61 26.38
C GLY A 103 -4.84 13.98 24.99
N THR A 104 -4.18 14.64 24.04
CA THR A 104 -4.21 14.23 22.62
C THR A 104 -3.70 12.80 22.43
N MET A 105 -2.61 12.42 23.10
CA MET A 105 -2.02 11.07 22.98
C MET A 105 -3.01 10.00 23.46
N SER A 106 -3.50 10.13 24.68
CA SER A 106 -4.44 9.16 25.28
C SER A 106 -5.78 9.10 24.55
N THR A 107 -6.29 10.24 24.07
CA THR A 107 -7.55 10.28 23.31
C THR A 107 -7.40 9.63 21.93
N SER A 108 -6.26 9.82 21.26
CA SER A 108 -5.98 9.19 19.96
C SER A 108 -5.93 7.67 20.11
N ILE A 109 -5.20 7.16 21.11
CA ILE A 109 -5.15 5.71 21.37
C ILE A 109 -6.52 5.15 21.75
N ALA A 110 -7.25 5.83 22.64
CA ALA A 110 -8.60 5.40 23.03
C ALA A 110 -9.54 5.34 21.82
N TYR A 111 -9.43 6.29 20.89
CA TYR A 111 -10.23 6.28 19.67
C TYR A 111 -9.83 5.14 18.72
N LEU A 112 -8.53 4.91 18.49
CA LEU A 112 -8.05 3.80 17.66
C LEU A 112 -8.54 2.44 18.20
N VAL A 113 -8.41 2.21 19.50
CA VAL A 113 -8.95 1.00 20.14
C VAL A 113 -10.49 0.96 20.02
N GLY A 114 -11.15 2.11 20.16
CA GLY A 114 -12.61 2.23 20.03
C GLY A 114 -13.14 1.92 18.63
N ILE A 115 -12.36 2.14 17.57
CA ILE A 115 -12.70 1.72 16.20
C ILE A 115 -12.32 0.26 15.90
N GLY A 116 -11.64 -0.41 16.82
CA GLY A 116 -11.33 -1.84 16.70
C GLY A 116 -9.88 -2.16 16.36
N VAL A 117 -8.95 -1.18 16.42
CA VAL A 117 -7.52 -1.48 16.38
C VAL A 117 -7.17 -2.32 17.60
N ALA A 118 -6.59 -3.49 17.38
CA ALA A 118 -6.23 -4.39 18.45
C ALA A 118 -5.18 -3.73 19.35
N ARG A 119 -5.34 -3.82 20.68
CA ARG A 119 -4.41 -3.22 21.66
C ARG A 119 -2.94 -3.59 21.38
N ARG A 120 -2.68 -4.86 21.06
CA ARG A 120 -1.35 -5.38 20.69
C ARG A 120 -0.75 -4.76 19.41
N GLN A 121 -1.57 -4.18 18.53
CA GLN A 121 -1.13 -3.53 17.29
C GLN A 121 -0.86 -2.03 17.48
N VAL A 122 -1.30 -1.42 18.59
CA VAL A 122 -1.12 0.01 18.86
C VAL A 122 0.36 0.39 18.84
N GLY A 123 1.23 -0.37 19.50
CA GLY A 123 2.67 -0.11 19.49
C GLY A 123 3.27 -0.15 18.08
N SER A 124 2.81 -1.08 17.24
CA SER A 124 3.24 -1.19 15.84
C SER A 124 2.74 -0.02 14.98
N VAL A 125 1.51 0.45 15.22
CA VAL A 125 0.96 1.65 14.57
C VAL A 125 1.78 2.89 14.94
N ILE A 126 2.04 3.11 16.22
CA ILE A 126 2.86 4.24 16.71
C ILE A 126 4.28 4.18 16.14
N THR A 127 4.87 2.99 16.06
CA THR A 127 6.24 2.83 15.54
C THR A 127 6.35 3.23 14.07
N ARG A 128 5.33 2.95 13.26
CA ARG A 128 5.29 3.26 11.83
C ARG A 128 4.80 4.68 11.53
N PHE A 129 3.91 5.23 12.36
CA PHE A 129 3.32 6.55 12.16
C PHE A 129 3.08 7.25 13.53
N PRO A 130 4.14 7.71 14.20
CA PRO A 130 4.06 8.32 15.53
C PRO A 130 3.26 9.64 15.57
N GLU A 131 3.13 10.30 14.43
CA GLU A 131 2.33 11.52 14.23
C GLU A 131 0.88 11.32 14.69
N VAL A 132 0.37 10.07 14.66
CA VAL A 132 -0.96 9.70 15.15
C VAL A 132 -1.23 10.14 16.59
N LEU A 133 -0.19 10.19 17.44
CA LEU A 133 -0.30 10.61 18.84
C LEU A 133 -0.49 12.12 19.00
N GLY A 134 -0.18 12.90 17.97
CA GLY A 134 -0.40 14.35 17.90
C GLY A 134 -1.69 14.76 17.19
N MET A 135 -2.37 13.81 16.54
CA MET A 135 -3.56 14.11 15.76
C MET A 135 -4.76 14.40 16.66
N ARG A 136 -5.50 15.47 16.36
CA ARG A 136 -6.74 15.79 17.10
C ARG A 136 -7.87 14.88 16.64
N VAL A 137 -8.27 13.93 17.48
CA VAL A 137 -9.35 12.96 17.19
C VAL A 137 -10.59 13.63 16.59
N GLY A 138 -11.18 14.60 17.27
CA GLY A 138 -12.44 15.22 16.83
C GLY A 138 -12.35 16.09 15.57
N LYS A 139 -11.14 16.47 15.13
CA LYS A 139 -10.93 17.32 13.95
C LYS A 139 -10.34 16.58 12.76
N ILE A 140 -9.61 15.49 12.99
CA ILE A 140 -8.85 14.81 11.96
C ILE A 140 -9.27 13.35 11.87
N ILE A 141 -8.97 12.54 12.88
CA ILE A 141 -9.18 11.08 12.82
C ILE A 141 -10.67 10.74 12.69
N LYS A 142 -11.55 11.34 13.51
CA LYS A 142 -12.97 11.00 13.53
C LYS A 142 -13.67 11.36 12.20
N PRO A 143 -13.55 12.60 11.66
CA PRO A 143 -14.12 12.92 10.36
C PRO A 143 -13.59 12.01 9.23
N PHE A 144 -12.31 11.64 9.26
CA PHE A 144 -11.73 10.72 8.29
C PHE A 144 -12.39 9.34 8.35
N VAL A 145 -12.52 8.77 9.56
CA VAL A 145 -13.19 7.47 9.75
C VAL A 145 -14.67 7.55 9.36
N GLU A 146 -15.40 8.60 9.74
CA GLU A 146 -16.82 8.78 9.38
C GLU A 146 -17.01 8.90 7.87
N HIS A 147 -16.07 9.52 7.16
CA HIS A 147 -16.11 9.58 5.70
C HIS A 147 -15.93 8.20 5.06
N LEU A 148 -14.98 7.40 5.56
CA LEU A 148 -14.78 6.02 5.09
C LEU A 148 -15.98 5.11 5.41
N GLU A 149 -16.63 5.30 6.56
CA GLU A 149 -17.90 4.64 6.87
C GLU A 149 -19.00 5.07 5.88
N GLY A 150 -19.03 6.35 5.49
CA GLY A 150 -19.99 6.91 4.54
C GLY A 150 -19.89 6.35 3.12
N ILE A 151 -18.71 5.87 2.70
CA ILE A 151 -18.52 5.16 1.41
C ILE A 151 -18.76 3.65 1.52
N GLY A 152 -19.09 3.14 2.72
CA GLY A 152 -19.49 1.76 2.95
C GLY A 152 -18.45 0.87 3.64
N LEU A 153 -17.29 1.39 4.06
CA LEU A 153 -16.35 0.57 4.84
C LEU A 153 -16.91 0.31 6.23
N GLN A 154 -16.80 -0.94 6.67
CA GLN A 154 -17.06 -1.27 8.06
C GLN A 154 -15.93 -0.75 8.95
N ARG A 155 -16.28 -0.31 10.15
CA ARG A 155 -15.33 0.22 11.14
C ARG A 155 -14.14 -0.72 11.41
N LEU A 156 -14.38 -2.03 11.45
CA LEU A 156 -13.32 -3.03 11.62
C LEU A 156 -12.39 -3.13 10.40
N ALA A 157 -12.91 -2.94 9.18
CA ALA A 157 -12.08 -2.90 7.99
C ALA A 157 -11.17 -1.65 8.02
N ILE A 158 -11.71 -0.50 8.44
CA ILE A 158 -10.92 0.73 8.65
C ILE A 158 -9.83 0.51 9.70
N ALA A 159 -10.16 -0.16 10.81
CA ALA A 159 -9.16 -0.50 11.82
C ALA A 159 -8.02 -1.38 11.24
N ARG A 160 -8.35 -2.38 10.42
CA ARG A 160 -7.34 -3.22 9.74
C ARG A 160 -6.47 -2.42 8.76
N ILE A 161 -7.05 -1.45 8.05
CA ILE A 161 -6.29 -0.54 7.20
C ILE A 161 -5.30 0.26 8.06
N VAL A 162 -5.75 0.86 9.17
CA VAL A 162 -4.88 1.62 10.07
C VAL A 162 -3.80 0.72 10.70
N GLU A 163 -4.12 -0.53 11.04
CA GLU A 163 -3.13 -1.50 11.53
C GLU A 163 -2.04 -1.82 10.50
N LYS A 164 -2.36 -1.88 9.20
CA LYS A 164 -1.39 -2.19 8.15
C LYS A 164 -0.66 -0.95 7.61
N LYS A 165 -1.41 0.11 7.32
CA LYS A 165 -0.96 1.35 6.66
C LYS A 165 -1.41 2.57 7.49
N PRO A 166 -0.82 2.82 8.69
CA PRO A 166 -1.32 3.86 9.60
C PRO A 166 -1.17 5.29 9.06
N TYR A 167 -0.23 5.51 8.13
CA TYR A 167 0.02 6.81 7.50
C TYR A 167 -1.18 7.33 6.68
N VAL A 168 -2.14 6.48 6.31
CA VAL A 168 -3.37 6.91 5.60
C VAL A 168 -4.17 7.95 6.39
N LEU A 169 -4.09 7.92 7.73
CA LEU A 169 -4.71 8.92 8.59
C LEU A 169 -4.12 10.32 8.39
N GLY A 170 -2.89 10.41 7.89
CA GLY A 170 -2.22 11.65 7.55
C GLY A 170 -2.69 12.28 6.24
N PHE A 171 -3.48 11.57 5.42
CA PHE A 171 -4.02 12.14 4.20
C PHE A 171 -5.04 13.24 4.51
N GLY A 172 -4.93 14.34 3.77
CA GLY A 172 -5.84 15.47 3.93
C GLY A 172 -7.26 15.12 3.45
N LEU A 173 -8.23 15.11 4.37
CA LEU A 173 -9.58 14.65 4.08
C LEU A 173 -10.27 15.48 2.98
N GLU A 174 -10.22 16.81 3.07
CA GLU A 174 -10.94 17.72 2.16
C GLU A 174 -10.21 17.93 0.84
N ASN A 175 -8.88 17.93 0.84
CA ASN A 175 -8.06 18.30 -0.31
C ASN A 175 -7.46 17.11 -1.06
N LYS A 176 -7.47 15.90 -0.49
CA LYS A 176 -6.99 14.68 -1.16
C LYS A 176 -8.04 13.58 -1.19
N VAL A 177 -8.48 13.10 -0.02
CA VAL A 177 -9.31 11.90 0.09
C VAL A 177 -10.65 12.07 -0.65
N LYS A 178 -11.41 13.13 -0.35
CA LYS A 178 -12.70 13.38 -1.01
C LYS A 178 -12.57 13.59 -2.53
N PRO A 179 -11.68 14.46 -3.03
CA PRO A 179 -11.43 14.58 -4.46
C PRO A 179 -11.06 13.27 -5.15
N ASN A 180 -10.28 12.39 -4.49
CA ASN A 180 -9.92 11.10 -5.06
C ASN A 180 -11.12 10.14 -5.13
N ILE A 181 -11.99 10.13 -4.11
CA ILE A 181 -13.24 9.36 -4.16
C ILE A 181 -14.16 9.88 -5.28
N GLU A 182 -14.28 11.20 -5.42
CA GLU A 182 -15.06 11.83 -6.49
C GLU A 182 -14.49 11.49 -7.87
N ALA A 183 -13.16 11.53 -8.03
CA ALA A 183 -12.50 11.11 -9.26
C ALA A 183 -12.81 9.65 -9.61
N LEU A 184 -12.77 8.71 -8.67
CA LEU A 184 -13.15 7.32 -8.96
C LEU A 184 -14.57 7.23 -9.54
N LEU A 185 -15.53 7.92 -8.93
CA LEU A 185 -16.92 7.94 -9.40
C LEU A 185 -17.06 8.56 -10.81
N GLU A 186 -16.35 9.65 -11.08
CA GLU A 186 -16.34 10.31 -12.40
C GLU A 186 -15.78 9.42 -13.51
N PHE A 187 -14.79 8.58 -13.18
CA PHE A 187 -14.16 7.62 -14.09
C PHE A 187 -14.89 6.26 -14.14
N GLY A 188 -16.16 6.23 -13.74
CA GLY A 188 -17.05 5.09 -13.94
C GLY A 188 -17.00 4.02 -12.86
N VAL A 189 -16.25 4.22 -11.77
CA VAL A 189 -16.28 3.31 -10.62
C VAL A 189 -17.63 3.42 -9.91
N ARG A 190 -18.26 2.28 -9.63
CA ARG A 190 -19.53 2.22 -8.93
C ARG A 190 -19.36 2.52 -7.45
N LYS A 191 -20.35 3.20 -6.88
CA LYS A 191 -20.33 3.62 -5.47
C LYS A 191 -20.17 2.42 -4.52
N GLU A 192 -20.78 1.29 -4.86
CA GLU A 192 -20.74 0.05 -4.08
C GLU A 192 -19.34 -0.58 -4.04
N ALA A 193 -18.51 -0.31 -5.06
CA ALA A 193 -17.16 -0.85 -5.17
C ALA A 193 -16.10 0.00 -4.44
N LEU A 194 -16.40 1.27 -4.11
CA LEU A 194 -15.48 2.17 -3.41
C LEU A 194 -14.92 1.55 -2.12
N ALA A 195 -15.80 0.90 -1.34
CA ALA A 195 -15.39 0.30 -0.09
C ALA A 195 -14.37 -0.84 -0.28
N PHE A 196 -14.56 -1.65 -1.32
CA PHE A 196 -13.65 -2.72 -1.68
C PHE A 196 -12.32 -2.15 -2.19
N ILE A 197 -12.36 -1.18 -3.11
CA ILE A 197 -11.16 -0.53 -3.67
C ILE A 197 -10.27 0.04 -2.56
N VAL A 198 -10.86 0.81 -1.64
CA VAL A 198 -10.12 1.44 -0.55
C VAL A 198 -9.60 0.41 0.45
N ALA A 199 -10.34 -0.68 0.70
CA ALA A 199 -9.87 -1.75 1.57
C ALA A 199 -8.69 -2.52 0.98
N GLN A 200 -8.67 -2.74 -0.33
CA GLN A 200 -7.59 -3.43 -1.05
C GLN A 200 -6.37 -2.54 -1.27
N TYR A 201 -6.60 -1.28 -1.67
CA TYR A 201 -5.55 -0.36 -2.06
C TYR A 201 -5.75 1.03 -1.41
N PRO A 202 -5.51 1.16 -0.09
CA PRO A 202 -5.73 2.41 0.64
C PRO A 202 -4.93 3.62 0.14
N ASP A 203 -3.78 3.38 -0.50
CA ASP A 203 -2.89 4.41 -1.02
C ASP A 203 -3.56 5.26 -2.11
N ILE A 204 -4.58 4.72 -2.78
CA ILE A 204 -5.39 5.44 -3.77
C ILE A 204 -6.00 6.75 -3.23
N LEU A 205 -6.16 6.86 -1.91
CA LEU A 205 -6.67 8.05 -1.24
C LEU A 205 -5.65 9.20 -1.13
N GLY A 206 -4.35 8.91 -1.26
CA GLY A 206 -3.26 9.85 -1.01
C GLY A 206 -2.52 10.32 -2.27
N ILE A 207 -2.59 9.56 -3.36
CA ILE A 207 -1.91 9.85 -4.63
C ILE A 207 -2.63 10.93 -5.44
N GLU A 208 -1.92 11.53 -6.40
CA GLU A 208 -2.51 12.44 -7.40
C GLU A 208 -3.29 11.62 -8.43
N LEU A 209 -4.53 11.26 -8.07
CA LEU A 209 -5.29 10.19 -8.73
C LEU A 209 -5.88 10.60 -10.07
N ARG A 210 -6.39 11.82 -10.18
CA ARG A 210 -7.17 12.27 -11.33
C ARG A 210 -6.37 12.23 -12.63
N ASP A 211 -5.14 12.73 -12.61
CA ASP A 211 -4.27 12.73 -13.80
C ASP A 211 -3.84 11.31 -14.18
N LYS A 212 -3.58 10.45 -13.18
CA LYS A 212 -3.30 9.02 -13.41
C LYS A 212 -4.48 8.29 -14.05
N LEU A 213 -5.70 8.51 -13.55
CA LEU A 213 -6.92 7.92 -14.14
C LEU A 213 -7.12 8.39 -15.59
N ALA A 214 -6.94 9.69 -15.86
CA ALA A 214 -7.09 10.26 -17.21
C ALA A 214 -6.08 9.65 -18.20
N ALA A 215 -4.80 9.61 -17.82
CA ALA A 215 -3.75 9.02 -18.64
C ALA A 215 -4.02 7.53 -18.91
N GLN A 216 -4.41 6.79 -17.86
CA GLN A 216 -4.62 5.35 -17.98
C GLN A 216 -5.89 5.00 -18.76
N GLN A 217 -6.97 5.76 -18.59
CA GLN A 217 -8.18 5.60 -19.38
C GLN A 217 -7.88 5.80 -20.87
N SER A 218 -7.13 6.86 -21.22
CA SER A 218 -6.74 7.13 -22.60
C SER A 218 -5.90 6.00 -23.20
N LEU A 219 -4.99 5.42 -22.41
CA LEU A 219 -4.21 4.25 -22.83
C LEU A 219 -5.11 3.04 -23.12
N PHE A 220 -6.06 2.73 -22.23
CA PHE A 220 -6.94 1.57 -22.36
C PHE A 220 -7.94 1.72 -23.51
N GLU A 221 -8.48 2.92 -23.70
CA GLU A 221 -9.35 3.26 -24.83
C GLU A 221 -8.62 3.12 -26.17
N SER A 222 -7.40 3.64 -26.27
CA SER A 222 -6.62 3.63 -27.53
C SER A 222 -5.98 2.28 -27.85
N SER A 223 -5.53 1.53 -26.83
CA SER A 223 -4.73 0.32 -27.03
C SER A 223 -5.53 -0.97 -26.99
N ILE A 224 -6.66 -0.99 -26.26
CA ILE A 224 -7.44 -2.20 -25.99
C ILE A 224 -8.92 -2.01 -26.35
N LEU A 225 -9.35 -0.81 -26.75
CA LEU A 225 -10.76 -0.49 -27.06
C LEU A 225 -11.70 -0.73 -25.87
N VAL A 226 -11.21 -0.51 -24.65
CA VAL A 226 -12.03 -0.54 -23.43
C VAL A 226 -12.83 0.76 -23.38
N SER A 227 -14.15 0.68 -23.18
CA SER A 227 -15.00 1.86 -23.06
C SER A 227 -14.78 2.60 -21.75
N SER A 228 -15.19 3.86 -21.65
CA SER A 228 -15.09 4.63 -20.41
C SER A 228 -15.88 3.99 -19.24
N GLU A 229 -17.02 3.34 -19.52
CA GLU A 229 -17.79 2.59 -18.51
C GLU A 229 -17.04 1.32 -18.07
N ASP A 230 -16.44 0.61 -19.02
CA ASP A 230 -15.66 -0.59 -18.75
C ASP A 230 -14.36 -0.30 -18.00
N PHE A 231 -13.77 0.88 -18.22
CA PHE A 231 -12.58 1.31 -17.49
C PHE A 231 -12.85 1.36 -15.98
N GLY A 232 -14.00 1.87 -15.57
CA GLY A 232 -14.45 1.80 -14.17
C GLY A 232 -14.44 0.37 -13.63
N ARG A 233 -14.95 -0.60 -14.40
CA ARG A 233 -14.95 -2.03 -14.03
C ARG A 233 -13.55 -2.63 -13.92
N VAL A 234 -12.60 -2.17 -14.72
CA VAL A 234 -11.18 -2.55 -14.61
C VAL A 234 -10.63 -2.09 -13.25
N ILE A 235 -10.84 -0.82 -12.89
CA ILE A 235 -10.35 -0.26 -11.63
C ILE A 235 -11.01 -0.93 -10.41
N GLU A 236 -12.30 -1.27 -10.50
CA GLU A 236 -12.99 -2.02 -9.44
C GLU A 236 -12.36 -3.39 -9.16
N ARG A 237 -11.90 -4.09 -10.21
CA ARG A 237 -11.29 -5.41 -10.09
C ARG A 237 -9.81 -5.38 -9.74
N MET A 238 -9.11 -4.32 -10.16
CA MET A 238 -7.69 -4.12 -9.92
C MET A 238 -7.39 -2.62 -9.80
N PRO A 239 -7.47 -2.03 -8.59
CA PRO A 239 -7.15 -0.63 -8.37
C PRO A 239 -5.73 -0.26 -8.82
N GLN A 240 -4.79 -1.19 -8.71
CA GLN A 240 -3.40 -1.03 -9.15
C GLN A 240 -3.26 -0.84 -10.67
N ALA A 241 -4.31 -1.14 -11.46
CA ALA A 241 -4.28 -0.95 -12.91
C ALA A 241 -4.02 0.51 -13.32
N ILE A 242 -4.28 1.48 -12.43
CA ILE A 242 -3.94 2.90 -12.65
C ILE A 242 -2.44 3.17 -12.78
N SER A 243 -1.59 2.25 -12.32
CA SER A 243 -0.13 2.39 -12.33
C SER A 243 0.55 1.52 -13.39
N LEU A 244 -0.20 0.75 -14.19
CA LEU A 244 0.43 -0.14 -15.18
C LEU A 244 1.10 0.67 -16.29
N GLY A 245 2.39 0.43 -16.50
CA GLY A 245 3.18 1.06 -17.55
C GLY A 245 2.68 0.71 -18.96
N ARG A 246 2.72 1.69 -19.87
CA ARG A 246 2.31 1.52 -21.28
C ARG A 246 2.99 0.34 -21.97
N THR A 247 4.28 0.15 -21.74
CA THR A 247 5.07 -0.93 -22.36
C THR A 247 4.59 -2.30 -21.90
N ALA A 248 4.30 -2.46 -20.60
CA ALA A 248 3.78 -3.71 -20.05
C ALA A 248 2.40 -4.04 -20.64
N VAL A 249 1.48 -3.07 -20.67
CA VAL A 249 0.14 -3.23 -21.25
C VAL A 249 0.22 -3.68 -22.72
N LEU A 250 1.00 -2.97 -23.54
CA LEU A 250 1.12 -3.27 -24.96
C LEU A 250 1.78 -4.64 -25.23
N LYS A 251 2.78 -5.04 -24.43
CA LYS A 251 3.41 -6.37 -24.55
C LYS A 251 2.37 -7.49 -24.38
N HIS A 252 1.52 -7.40 -23.36
CA HIS A 252 0.48 -8.41 -23.10
C HIS A 252 -0.60 -8.41 -24.18
N VAL A 253 -1.07 -7.23 -24.59
CA VAL A 253 -2.09 -7.10 -25.65
C VAL A 253 -1.58 -7.65 -26.98
N ASN A 254 -0.33 -7.34 -27.36
CA ASN A 254 0.29 -7.85 -28.57
C ASN A 254 0.45 -9.38 -28.53
N PHE A 255 0.84 -9.93 -27.38
CA PHE A 255 0.93 -11.37 -27.20
C PHE A 255 -0.43 -12.05 -27.37
N LEU A 256 -1.48 -11.58 -26.68
CA LEU A 256 -2.83 -12.13 -26.83
C LEU A 256 -3.32 -12.00 -28.30
N THR A 257 -3.05 -10.88 -28.96
CA THR A 257 -3.39 -10.74 -30.38
C THR A 257 -2.62 -11.74 -31.25
N SER A 258 -1.35 -11.99 -30.95
CA SER A 258 -0.52 -12.99 -31.67
C SER A 258 -0.97 -14.44 -31.42
N CYS A 259 -1.63 -14.70 -30.29
CA CYS A 259 -2.28 -15.98 -29.98
C CYS A 259 -3.56 -16.22 -30.80
N GLY A 260 -4.04 -15.22 -31.55
CA GLY A 260 -5.22 -15.33 -32.41
C GLY A 260 -6.48 -14.66 -31.87
N PHE A 261 -6.42 -14.00 -30.71
CA PHE A 261 -7.57 -13.25 -30.17
C PHE A 261 -7.80 -11.95 -30.96
N LEU A 262 -9.06 -11.64 -31.23
CA LEU A 262 -9.44 -10.32 -31.74
C LEU A 262 -9.24 -9.28 -30.64
N LEU A 263 -8.91 -8.04 -31.00
CA LEU A 263 -8.73 -6.96 -30.03
C LEU A 263 -9.99 -6.73 -29.17
N SER A 264 -11.18 -6.96 -29.73
CA SER A 264 -12.45 -6.91 -28.99
C SER A 264 -12.63 -8.05 -27.98
N GLN A 265 -12.07 -9.24 -28.23
CA GLN A 265 -12.02 -10.34 -27.26
C GLN A 265 -11.02 -10.02 -26.15
N VAL A 266 -9.83 -9.51 -26.50
CA VAL A 266 -8.83 -9.05 -25.51
C VAL A 266 -9.41 -7.97 -24.61
N SER A 267 -10.17 -7.01 -25.16
CA SER A 267 -10.91 -6.01 -24.38
C SER A 267 -11.80 -6.64 -23.33
N LYS A 268 -12.67 -7.60 -23.72
CA LYS A 268 -13.55 -8.33 -22.79
C LYS A 268 -12.75 -9.07 -21.72
N MET A 269 -11.65 -9.72 -22.10
CA MET A 269 -10.77 -10.45 -21.18
C MET A 269 -10.15 -9.51 -20.13
N VAL A 270 -9.64 -8.37 -20.55
CA VAL A 270 -9.04 -7.36 -19.66
C VAL A 270 -10.08 -6.75 -18.72
N VAL A 271 -11.29 -6.46 -19.21
CA VAL A 271 -12.38 -5.94 -18.36
C VAL A 271 -12.79 -6.97 -17.30
N ALA A 272 -12.80 -8.26 -17.65
CA ALA A 272 -13.13 -9.34 -16.73
C ALA A 272 -11.99 -9.70 -15.76
N CYS A 273 -10.73 -9.61 -16.19
CA CYS A 273 -9.54 -9.94 -15.41
C CYS A 273 -8.36 -9.03 -15.81
N PRO A 274 -8.27 -7.81 -15.23
CA PRO A 274 -7.18 -6.88 -15.53
C PRO A 274 -5.79 -7.40 -15.17
N GLN A 275 -5.72 -8.37 -14.25
CA GLN A 275 -4.48 -8.99 -13.78
C GLN A 275 -3.68 -9.61 -14.93
N LEU A 276 -4.32 -9.97 -16.04
CA LEU A 276 -3.67 -10.43 -17.26
C LEU A 276 -2.55 -9.51 -17.75
N LEU A 277 -2.67 -8.20 -17.51
CA LEU A 277 -1.70 -7.20 -17.97
C LEU A 277 -0.48 -7.07 -17.06
N ALA A 278 -0.46 -7.77 -15.94
CA ALA A 278 0.60 -7.77 -14.93
C ALA A 278 1.13 -9.19 -14.66
N LEU A 279 0.87 -10.14 -15.56
CA LEU A 279 1.40 -11.49 -15.41
C LEU A 279 2.83 -11.58 -15.94
N ASN A 280 3.58 -12.54 -15.43
CA ASN A 280 4.84 -12.88 -16.06
C ASN A 280 4.58 -13.46 -17.45
N MET A 281 5.12 -12.79 -18.47
CA MET A 281 4.92 -13.13 -19.89
C MET A 281 5.35 -14.55 -20.25
N ASP A 282 6.41 -15.08 -19.65
CA ASP A 282 6.91 -16.42 -19.98
C ASP A 282 5.99 -17.50 -19.41
N ILE A 283 5.51 -17.31 -18.18
CA ILE A 283 4.51 -18.19 -17.57
C ILE A 283 3.21 -18.14 -18.38
N MET A 284 2.77 -16.95 -18.79
CA MET A 284 1.56 -16.78 -19.59
C MET A 284 1.65 -17.51 -20.95
N LYS A 285 2.79 -17.43 -21.62
CA LYS A 285 3.08 -18.18 -22.87
C LYS A 285 3.02 -19.68 -22.66
N MET A 286 3.69 -20.19 -21.64
CA MET A 286 3.67 -21.63 -21.31
C MET A 286 2.25 -22.13 -21.03
N SER A 287 1.47 -21.36 -20.28
CA SER A 287 0.06 -21.68 -20.01
C SER A 287 -0.79 -21.69 -21.28
N PHE A 288 -0.56 -20.75 -22.20
CA PHE A 288 -1.24 -20.73 -23.49
C PHE A 288 -0.87 -21.94 -24.37
N GLU A 289 0.41 -22.25 -24.47
CA GLU A 289 0.90 -23.40 -25.24
C GLU A 289 0.31 -24.71 -24.72
N TYR A 290 0.23 -24.88 -23.40
CA TYR A 290 -0.42 -26.03 -22.78
C TYR A 290 -1.93 -26.08 -23.11
N PHE A 291 -2.63 -24.94 -22.99
CA PHE A 291 -4.05 -24.85 -23.31
C PHE A 291 -4.35 -25.26 -24.77
N GLN A 292 -3.54 -24.77 -25.71
CA GLN A 292 -3.75 -25.03 -27.13
C GLN A 292 -3.31 -26.44 -27.54
N ASN A 293 -2.15 -26.91 -27.07
CA ASN A 293 -1.53 -28.15 -27.57
C ASN A 293 -1.86 -29.39 -26.75
N GLU A 294 -2.01 -29.25 -25.43
CA GLU A 294 -2.26 -30.41 -24.54
C GLU A 294 -3.74 -30.53 -24.16
N MET A 295 -4.45 -29.41 -23.95
CA MET A 295 -5.89 -29.44 -23.65
C MET A 295 -6.76 -29.44 -24.91
N GLU A 296 -6.24 -28.96 -26.05
CA GLU A 296 -6.93 -28.89 -27.35
C GLU A 296 -8.31 -28.20 -27.29
N ARG A 297 -8.38 -27.07 -26.56
CA ARG A 297 -9.65 -26.35 -26.28
C ARG A 297 -9.86 -25.14 -27.19
N ASP A 298 -11.10 -24.68 -27.27
CA ASP A 298 -11.47 -23.48 -28.03
C ASP A 298 -10.98 -22.22 -27.32
N LEU A 299 -10.43 -21.27 -28.08
CA LEU A 299 -10.00 -19.96 -27.58
C LEU A 299 -11.14 -19.18 -26.93
N GLU A 300 -12.40 -19.37 -27.37
CA GLU A 300 -13.54 -18.67 -26.77
C GLU A 300 -13.67 -18.97 -25.27
N GLU A 301 -13.23 -20.14 -24.80
CA GLU A 301 -13.24 -20.46 -23.37
C GLU A 301 -12.29 -19.59 -22.55
N LEU A 302 -11.17 -19.14 -23.13
CA LEU A 302 -10.27 -18.18 -22.49
C LEU A 302 -10.85 -16.77 -22.49
N VAL A 303 -11.75 -16.44 -23.42
CA VAL A 303 -12.50 -15.19 -23.42
C VAL A 303 -13.55 -15.18 -22.30
N GLU A 304 -14.22 -16.31 -22.10
CA GLU A 304 -15.20 -16.49 -21.02
C GLU A 304 -14.55 -16.60 -19.64
N PHE A 305 -13.37 -17.23 -19.55
CA PHE A 305 -12.63 -17.42 -18.29
C PHE A 305 -11.14 -17.00 -18.41
N PRO A 306 -10.86 -15.69 -18.56
CA PRO A 306 -9.49 -15.18 -18.67
C PRO A 306 -8.64 -15.45 -17.43
N ALA A 307 -9.27 -15.63 -16.28
CA ALA A 307 -8.60 -15.98 -15.02
C ALA A 307 -7.78 -17.28 -15.11
N PHE A 308 -7.98 -18.12 -16.15
CA PHE A 308 -7.13 -19.26 -16.46
C PHE A 308 -5.62 -18.96 -16.31
N PHE A 309 -5.16 -17.85 -16.88
CA PHE A 309 -3.74 -17.48 -16.88
C PHE A 309 -3.18 -17.15 -15.49
N THR A 310 -4.05 -16.91 -14.51
CA THR A 310 -3.65 -16.59 -13.14
C THR A 310 -3.42 -17.84 -12.27
N TYR A 311 -3.90 -19.01 -12.71
CA TYR A 311 -3.67 -20.27 -12.02
C TYR A 311 -2.28 -20.82 -12.36
N GLY A 312 -1.61 -21.43 -11.38
CA GLY A 312 -0.32 -22.05 -11.60
C GLY A 312 -0.44 -23.27 -12.53
N LEU A 313 0.30 -23.24 -13.63
CA LEU A 313 0.26 -24.28 -14.67
C LEU A 313 0.58 -25.68 -14.08
N GLU A 314 1.75 -25.82 -13.46
CA GLU A 314 2.22 -27.11 -12.92
C GLU A 314 1.55 -27.47 -11.59
N SER A 315 1.20 -26.48 -10.77
CA SER A 315 0.61 -26.72 -9.45
C SER A 315 -0.88 -27.06 -9.49
N THR A 316 -1.60 -26.57 -10.50
CA THR A 316 -3.07 -26.56 -10.47
C THR A 316 -3.69 -26.96 -11.80
N VAL A 317 -3.33 -26.30 -12.90
CA VAL A 317 -3.98 -26.54 -14.19
C VAL A 317 -3.68 -27.94 -14.72
N ARG A 318 -2.40 -28.33 -14.81
CA ARG A 318 -1.98 -29.63 -15.35
C ARG A 318 -2.52 -30.81 -14.53
N PRO A 319 -2.35 -30.86 -13.20
CA PRO A 319 -2.87 -31.98 -12.40
C PRO A 319 -4.38 -32.16 -12.52
N ARG A 320 -5.15 -31.07 -12.49
CA ARG A 320 -6.62 -31.13 -12.57
C ARG A 320 -7.09 -31.55 -13.96
N HIS A 321 -6.46 -31.03 -15.02
CA HIS A 321 -6.75 -31.44 -16.40
C HIS A 321 -6.54 -32.94 -16.58
N GLU A 322 -5.39 -33.47 -16.17
CA GLU A 322 -5.07 -34.91 -16.32
C GLU A 322 -6.06 -35.81 -15.57
N MET A 323 -6.51 -35.42 -14.38
CA MET A 323 -7.48 -36.18 -13.60
C MET A 323 -8.85 -36.24 -14.29
N VAL A 324 -9.32 -35.11 -14.82
CA VAL A 324 -10.59 -35.04 -15.56
C VAL A 324 -10.49 -35.84 -16.87
N ALA A 325 -9.39 -35.68 -17.61
CA ALA A 325 -9.15 -36.43 -18.83
C ALA A 325 -9.14 -37.95 -18.59
N LYS A 326 -8.55 -38.43 -17.49
CA LYS A 326 -8.56 -39.85 -17.08
C LYS A 326 -9.97 -40.38 -16.80
N LYS A 327 -10.88 -39.54 -16.32
CA LYS A 327 -12.29 -39.89 -16.09
C LYS A 327 -13.16 -39.81 -17.34
N GLY A 328 -12.72 -39.12 -18.38
CA GLY A 328 -13.36 -39.12 -19.69
C GLY A 328 -14.61 -38.24 -19.84
N PHE A 329 -14.79 -37.23 -18.99
CA PHE A 329 -15.85 -36.23 -19.18
C PHE A 329 -15.28 -34.82 -19.39
N THR A 330 -16.04 -33.97 -20.06
CA THR A 330 -15.67 -32.58 -20.38
C THR A 330 -16.29 -31.60 -19.37
N CYS A 331 -15.61 -30.48 -19.10
CA CYS A 331 -16.08 -29.46 -18.18
C CYS A 331 -15.57 -28.06 -18.56
N SER A 332 -16.25 -27.00 -18.15
CA SER A 332 -15.76 -25.62 -18.35
C SER A 332 -14.49 -25.34 -17.55
N LEU A 333 -13.72 -24.33 -17.95
CA LEU A 333 -12.53 -23.90 -17.21
C LEU A 333 -12.87 -23.40 -15.79
N ALA A 334 -13.97 -22.67 -15.64
CA ALA A 334 -14.46 -22.23 -14.34
C ALA A 334 -14.76 -23.43 -13.43
N TRP A 335 -15.40 -24.48 -13.93
CA TRP A 335 -15.63 -25.69 -13.15
C TRP A 335 -14.31 -26.37 -12.75
N LEU A 336 -13.35 -26.46 -13.67
CA LEU A 336 -12.06 -27.10 -13.43
C LEU A 336 -11.23 -26.34 -12.36
N LEU A 337 -11.20 -25.01 -12.43
CA LEU A 337 -10.21 -24.20 -11.73
C LEU A 337 -10.79 -23.39 -10.57
N ASN A 338 -12.03 -22.90 -10.67
CA ASN A 338 -12.65 -22.04 -9.65
C ASN A 338 -13.17 -22.83 -8.44
N CYS A 339 -12.28 -23.54 -7.77
CA CYS A 339 -12.55 -24.27 -6.52
C CYS A 339 -11.27 -24.58 -5.75
N SER A 340 -11.41 -24.81 -4.43
CA SER A 340 -10.33 -25.30 -3.59
C SER A 340 -9.97 -26.75 -3.93
N ASP A 341 -8.75 -27.16 -3.58
CA ASP A 341 -8.29 -28.54 -3.83
C ASP A 341 -9.20 -29.57 -3.16
N ALA A 342 -9.65 -29.32 -1.93
CA ALA A 342 -10.58 -30.20 -1.23
C ALA A 342 -11.93 -30.37 -1.98
N LYS A 343 -12.46 -29.28 -2.56
CA LYS A 343 -13.70 -29.33 -3.34
C LYS A 343 -13.47 -30.01 -4.69
N PHE A 344 -12.31 -29.80 -5.31
CA PHE A 344 -11.95 -30.51 -6.53
C PHE A 344 -11.83 -32.02 -6.30
N ASP A 345 -11.15 -32.44 -5.23
CA ASP A 345 -11.03 -33.85 -4.84
C ASP A 345 -12.39 -34.50 -4.58
N GLU A 346 -13.32 -33.74 -3.99
CA GLU A 346 -14.70 -34.17 -3.82
C GLU A 346 -15.42 -34.37 -5.16
N ARG A 347 -15.30 -33.41 -6.10
CA ARG A 347 -15.83 -33.54 -7.47
C ARG A 347 -15.28 -34.77 -8.16
N MET A 348 -14.00 -35.09 -7.94
CA MET A 348 -13.36 -36.29 -8.47
C MET A 348 -13.81 -37.60 -7.81
N LYS A 349 -14.72 -37.60 -6.82
CA LYS A 349 -15.34 -38.84 -6.31
C LYS A 349 -16.55 -39.27 -7.12
N TYR A 350 -17.20 -38.35 -7.81
CA TYR A 350 -18.39 -38.65 -8.60
C TYR A 350 -18.03 -39.14 -10.01
N ASP A 351 -18.93 -39.94 -10.60
CA ASP A 351 -18.79 -40.49 -11.95
C ASP A 351 -19.37 -39.57 -13.04
N THR A 352 -20.18 -38.58 -12.65
CA THR A 352 -20.83 -37.61 -13.55
C THR A 352 -20.85 -36.21 -12.94
N ILE A 353 -20.77 -35.17 -13.77
CA ILE A 353 -20.99 -33.79 -13.33
C ILE A 353 -22.49 -33.55 -13.15
N GLY A 354 -22.92 -33.16 -11.96
CA GLY A 354 -24.31 -32.76 -11.71
C GLY A 354 -24.65 -31.46 -12.45
N ILE A 355 -25.86 -31.34 -12.99
CA ILE A 355 -26.34 -30.15 -13.72
C ILE A 355 -26.19 -28.87 -12.87
N GLU A 356 -26.46 -28.98 -11.56
CA GLU A 356 -26.29 -27.88 -10.59
C GLU A 356 -24.82 -27.47 -10.39
N GLU A 357 -23.85 -28.35 -10.65
CA GLU A 357 -22.44 -28.01 -10.53
C GLU A 357 -21.92 -27.25 -11.74
N MET A 358 -22.58 -27.29 -12.90
CA MET A 358 -22.15 -26.56 -14.10
C MET A 358 -22.40 -25.04 -14.00
N GLU A 359 -23.27 -24.60 -13.08
CA GLU A 359 -23.68 -23.20 -12.88
C GLU A 359 -22.80 -22.43 -11.88
N VAL A 360 -21.54 -22.85 -11.64
CA VAL A 360 -20.68 -22.21 -10.63
C VAL A 360 -20.52 -20.71 -10.93
N ASP A 361 -20.85 -19.90 -9.93
CA ASP A 361 -20.71 -18.45 -9.93
C ASP A 361 -19.24 -18.05 -10.26
N ASN A 362 -19.07 -17.20 -11.28
CA ASN A 362 -17.78 -16.74 -11.80
C ASN A 362 -17.09 -15.70 -10.89
N SER A 363 -17.45 -15.65 -9.59
CA SER A 363 -16.83 -14.74 -8.62
C SER A 363 -15.42 -15.23 -8.28
N PHE A 364 -14.47 -14.80 -9.10
CA PHE A 364 -13.03 -14.99 -8.88
C PHE A 364 -12.56 -14.10 -7.71
N ASP A 365 -11.98 -14.70 -6.67
CA ASP A 365 -11.46 -13.99 -5.50
C ASP A 365 -10.06 -13.44 -5.83
N THR A 366 -10.00 -12.15 -6.22
CA THR A 366 -8.79 -11.48 -6.72
C THR A 366 -7.74 -11.18 -5.65
N ASN A 367 -8.04 -11.44 -4.37
CA ASN A 367 -7.21 -11.05 -3.22
C ASN A 367 -5.80 -11.66 -3.22
N THR A 368 -5.60 -12.85 -3.79
CA THR A 368 -4.29 -13.55 -3.76
C THR A 368 -3.29 -13.06 -4.80
N LEU A 369 -3.71 -12.23 -5.76
CA LEU A 369 -2.84 -11.73 -6.83
C LEU A 369 -2.35 -10.30 -6.60
N SER A 370 -3.02 -9.54 -5.72
CA SER A 370 -2.67 -8.14 -5.45
C SER A 370 -1.34 -7.97 -4.72
N GLU A 371 -0.90 -8.94 -3.91
CA GLU A 371 0.39 -8.87 -3.20
C GLU A 371 1.59 -8.98 -4.16
N ARG A 372 1.45 -9.63 -5.33
CA ARG A 372 2.56 -9.77 -6.31
C ARG A 372 2.79 -8.51 -7.16
N VAL A 373 1.75 -7.69 -7.34
CA VAL A 373 1.83 -6.47 -8.15
C VAL A 373 2.45 -5.32 -7.35
N GLU A 374 2.32 -5.31 -6.01
CA GLU A 374 3.00 -4.30 -5.17
C GLU A 374 4.53 -4.38 -5.31
N ASP A 375 5.11 -5.59 -5.42
CA ASP A 375 6.55 -5.77 -5.58
C ASP A 375 7.08 -5.30 -6.95
N GLU A 376 6.35 -5.49 -8.05
CA GLU A 376 6.78 -5.06 -9.39
C GLU A 376 6.66 -3.55 -9.61
N VAL A 377 5.67 -2.88 -8.97
CA VAL A 377 5.51 -1.42 -9.04
C VAL A 377 6.58 -0.69 -8.23
N GLU A 378 7.03 -1.25 -7.10
CA GLU A 378 8.15 -0.68 -6.33
C GLU A 378 9.50 -0.77 -7.07
N ASP A 379 9.66 -1.76 -7.97
CA ASP A 379 10.90 -1.93 -8.76
C ASP A 379 10.97 -0.97 -9.96
N GLU A 380 9.86 -0.60 -10.59
CA GLU A 380 9.85 0.39 -11.70
C GLU A 380 10.17 1.83 -11.23
N ASP A 381 9.89 2.16 -9.96
CA ASP A 381 10.20 3.49 -9.37
C ASP A 381 11.67 3.63 -8.92
N ARG A 382 12.51 2.60 -9.04
CA ARG A 382 13.94 2.65 -8.66
C ARG A 382 14.90 3.07 -9.78
N ASP A 383 14.44 3.11 -11.03
CA ASP A 383 15.31 3.33 -12.19
C ASP A 383 15.39 4.80 -12.66
N GLU A 384 14.84 5.78 -11.91
CA GLU A 384 14.90 7.21 -12.30
C GLU A 384 15.83 8.11 -11.46
N ASP A 385 16.67 7.58 -10.57
CA ASP A 385 17.65 8.37 -9.81
C ASP A 385 19.09 7.84 -9.92
N SER A 386 19.69 7.91 -11.10
CA SER A 386 21.15 8.09 -11.21
C SER A 386 21.55 8.65 -12.58
N ASP A 387 21.87 9.94 -12.63
CA ASP A 387 22.96 10.48 -13.48
C ASP A 387 23.22 11.95 -13.06
N TYR A 388 23.83 12.13 -11.89
CA TYR A 388 24.68 13.30 -11.63
C TYR A 388 26.11 12.90 -11.96
N ASP A 389 26.44 12.89 -13.25
CA ASP A 389 27.83 12.76 -13.67
C ASP A 389 28.52 14.12 -13.48
N SER A 390 29.52 14.14 -12.61
CA SER A 390 30.46 15.24 -12.46
C SER A 390 31.47 15.16 -13.60
N THR A 391 31.48 16.17 -14.46
CA THR A 391 32.69 16.50 -15.22
C THR A 391 32.95 17.99 -15.09
N ASP A 392 33.87 18.32 -14.19
CA ASP A 392 34.82 19.40 -14.41
C ASP A 392 35.63 19.08 -15.68
N ASP A 393 35.76 20.04 -16.59
CA ASP A 393 37.01 20.34 -17.29
C ASP A 393 36.89 21.67 -18.07
N GLU A 394 37.54 22.68 -17.50
CA GLU A 394 38.50 23.61 -18.12
C GLU A 394 38.41 24.03 -19.62
N PHE A 395 38.49 25.37 -19.79
CA PHE A 395 39.26 26.15 -20.79
C PHE A 395 38.62 26.75 -22.07
N ILE A 396 38.85 28.09 -22.19
CA ILE A 396 38.96 28.99 -23.37
C ILE A 396 37.60 29.44 -23.97
N GLU A 397 37.24 30.73 -24.07
CA GLU A 397 37.98 31.93 -24.50
C GLU A 397 37.45 33.21 -23.81
#